data_AF-A0A841KZZ9-F1
#
_entry.id   AF-A0A841KZZ9-F1
#
_cell.length_a   1.000
_cell.length_b   1.000
_cell.length_c   1.000
_cell.angle_alpha   90.00
_cell.angle_beta   90.00
_cell.angle_gamma   90.00
#
_symmetry.space_group_name_H-M   'P 1'
#
loop_
_entity.id
_entity.type
_entity.pdbx_description
1 polymer ?
#
loop_
_entity_poly.entity_id
_entity_poly.type
_entity_poly.pdbx_seq_one_letter_code
_entity_poly.pdbx_strand_id
1 'polypeptide(L)'
;MRMKHLLLEVYCDCKLEIPSYCLNDLNGSYRPGSHCFGNNCRYLSYTDCPNEIAYASELGIIETLDDFIGFGGEMEPNSNDIEEREFLLTKWKDKCRKKISEAHEEYMKFKENIKK
;
A
#
# COMPACT_ATOMS: atom_id res chain seq x y z
N MET A 1 -18.44 -6.69 17.88
CA MET A 1 -18.15 -6.40 16.45
C MET A 1 -17.14 -7.43 15.96
N ARG A 2 -17.35 -8.05 14.79
CA ARG A 2 -16.38 -8.96 14.17
C ARG A 2 -15.86 -8.27 12.90
N MET A 3 -14.54 -8.17 12.75
CA MET A 3 -13.89 -7.48 11.64
C MET A 3 -12.92 -8.42 10.92
N LYS A 4 -12.79 -8.25 9.60
CA LYS A 4 -11.74 -8.84 8.78
C LYS A 4 -11.12 -7.72 7.94
N HIS A 5 -9.79 -7.62 7.95
CA HIS A 5 -9.04 -6.72 7.09
C HIS A 5 -8.80 -7.41 5.74
N LEU A 6 -8.94 -6.67 4.65
CA LEU A 6 -8.79 -7.15 3.28
C LEU A 6 -7.90 -6.18 2.51
N LEU A 7 -6.94 -6.73 1.78
CA LEU A 7 -6.14 -5.98 0.80
C LEU A 7 -6.73 -6.24 -0.58
N LEU A 8 -7.06 -5.18 -1.30
CA LEU A 8 -7.67 -5.22 -2.63
C LEU A 8 -6.83 -4.41 -3.59
N GLU A 9 -6.61 -4.97 -4.78
CA GLU A 9 -6.12 -4.20 -5.92
C GLU A 9 -7.33 -3.62 -6.65
N VAL A 10 -7.39 -2.28 -6.76
CA VAL A 10 -8.53 -1.56 -7.32
C VAL A 10 -8.19 -0.96 -8.68
N TYR A 11 -9.12 -1.06 -9.61
CA TYR A 11 -8.98 -0.54 -10.95
C TYR A 11 -10.24 0.18 -11.39
N CYS A 12 -10.08 1.02 -12.40
CA CYS A 12 -11.14 1.86 -12.90
C CYS A 12 -11.32 1.73 -14.41
N ASP A 13 -12.54 1.37 -14.82
CA ASP A 13 -12.91 1.15 -16.22
C ASP A 13 -13.56 2.37 -16.89
N CYS A 14 -13.56 3.54 -16.23
CA CYS A 14 -14.12 4.78 -16.79
C CYS A 14 -13.30 5.29 -17.98
N LYS A 15 -13.97 5.61 -19.11
CA LYS A 15 -13.34 6.07 -20.35
C LYS A 15 -13.78 7.46 -20.84
N LEU A 16 -14.84 8.04 -20.28
CA LEU A 16 -15.52 9.19 -20.91
C LEU A 16 -16.05 10.23 -19.91
N GLU A 17 -16.81 9.82 -18.89
CA GLU A 17 -17.40 10.73 -17.91
C GLU A 17 -17.00 10.34 -16.49
N ILE A 18 -15.96 11.00 -15.98
CA ILE A 18 -15.50 10.82 -14.61
C ILE A 18 -16.51 11.49 -13.66
N PRO A 19 -17.15 10.73 -12.74
CA PRO A 19 -18.02 11.32 -11.74
C PRO A 19 -17.26 12.31 -10.86
N SER A 20 -17.92 13.39 -10.43
CA SER A 20 -17.29 14.44 -9.62
C SER A 20 -16.70 13.93 -8.31
N TYR A 21 -17.32 12.93 -7.69
CA TYR A 21 -16.82 12.30 -6.46
C TYR A 21 -15.51 11.51 -6.64
N CYS A 22 -15.06 11.27 -7.88
CA CYS A 22 -13.78 10.62 -8.17
C CYS A 22 -12.62 11.60 -8.38
N LEU A 23 -12.86 12.91 -8.33
CA LEU A 23 -11.84 13.95 -8.55
C LEU A 23 -11.18 14.40 -7.23
N ASN A 24 -11.02 13.48 -6.28
CA ASN A 24 -10.68 13.81 -4.90
C ASN A 24 -9.18 14.01 -4.61
N ASP A 25 -8.28 13.77 -5.57
CA ASP A 25 -6.87 14.07 -5.35
C ASP A 25 -6.62 15.58 -5.46
N LEU A 26 -5.87 16.12 -4.49
CA LEU A 26 -5.39 17.51 -4.43
C LEU A 26 -4.65 17.99 -5.71
N ASN A 27 -4.28 17.07 -6.60
CA ASN A 27 -3.58 17.32 -7.85
C ASN A 27 -4.42 17.05 -9.12
N GLY A 28 -5.72 16.80 -8.99
CA GLY A 28 -6.61 16.53 -10.13
C GLY A 28 -6.32 15.21 -10.85
N SER A 29 -5.54 14.31 -10.24
CA SER A 29 -5.30 12.97 -10.75
C SER A 29 -6.48 12.05 -10.44
N TYR A 30 -6.95 11.33 -11.45
CA TYR A 30 -8.01 10.35 -11.30
C TYR A 30 -7.42 9.03 -10.81
N ARG A 31 -7.57 8.73 -9.52
CA ARG A 31 -7.14 7.45 -8.92
C ARG A 31 -8.30 6.77 -8.18
N PRO A 32 -8.57 5.47 -8.41
CA PRO A 32 -9.58 4.74 -7.64
C PRO A 32 -9.19 4.69 -6.16
N GLY A 33 -10.15 4.92 -5.26
CA GLY A 33 -9.91 4.92 -3.82
C GLY A 33 -11.18 4.70 -2.99
N SER A 34 -11.09 4.93 -1.68
CA SER A 34 -12.18 4.72 -0.71
C SER A 34 -13.46 5.48 -1.07
N HIS A 35 -13.33 6.67 -1.65
CA HIS A 35 -14.45 7.48 -2.15
C HIS A 35 -15.25 6.77 -3.26
N CYS A 36 -14.63 5.94 -4.09
CA CYS A 36 -15.33 5.16 -5.12
C CYS A 36 -16.21 4.07 -4.51
N PHE A 37 -15.75 3.42 -3.44
CA PHE A 37 -16.54 2.44 -2.70
C PHE A 37 -17.72 3.11 -1.99
N GLY A 38 -17.48 4.23 -1.31
CA GLY A 38 -18.52 4.97 -0.59
C GLY A 38 -19.66 5.48 -1.49
N ASN A 39 -19.36 5.71 -2.78
CA ASN A 39 -20.33 6.17 -3.78
C ASN A 39 -20.87 5.05 -4.70
N ASN A 40 -20.56 3.78 -4.44
CA ASN A 40 -20.92 2.65 -5.31
C ASN A 40 -20.61 2.93 -6.80
N CYS A 41 -19.40 3.41 -7.07
CA CYS A 41 -19.02 3.83 -8.41
C CYS A 41 -19.15 2.68 -9.42
N ARG A 42 -19.97 2.86 -10.46
CA ARG A 42 -20.21 1.83 -11.48
C ARG A 42 -18.98 1.42 -12.30
N TYR A 43 -17.92 2.22 -12.22
CA TYR A 43 -16.66 1.99 -12.95
C TYR A 43 -15.57 1.37 -12.08
N LEU A 44 -15.82 1.24 -10.77
CA LEU A 44 -14.88 0.62 -9.84
C LEU A 44 -15.00 -0.90 -9.94
N SER A 45 -13.86 -1.55 -10.09
CA SER A 45 -13.74 -3.00 -9.98
C SER A 45 -12.47 -3.33 -9.20
N TYR A 46 -12.38 -4.55 -8.71
CA TYR A 46 -11.28 -4.98 -7.83
C TYR A 46 -11.01 -6.47 -7.95
N THR A 47 -9.77 -6.84 -7.65
CA THR A 47 -9.32 -8.23 -7.59
C THR A 47 -8.63 -8.53 -6.26
N ASP A 48 -8.53 -9.81 -5.95
CA ASP A 48 -7.67 -10.28 -4.87
C ASP A 48 -6.22 -9.92 -5.17
N CYS A 49 -5.50 -9.57 -4.12
CA CYS A 49 -4.11 -9.14 -4.17
C CYS A 49 -3.21 -10.20 -3.48
N PRO A 50 -2.94 -11.35 -4.12
CA PRO A 50 -2.28 -12.46 -3.48
C PRO A 50 -0.79 -12.18 -3.26
N ASN A 51 -0.30 -12.51 -2.05
CA ASN A 51 1.10 -12.37 -1.64
C ASN A 51 1.61 -10.93 -1.48
N GLU A 52 0.73 -9.94 -1.46
CA GLU A 52 1.11 -8.57 -1.10
C GLU A 52 1.01 -8.33 0.41
N ILE A 53 1.90 -7.49 0.91
CA ILE A 53 1.95 -7.06 2.31
C ILE A 53 1.83 -5.53 2.32
N ALA A 54 0.81 -5.04 3.01
CA ALA A 54 0.49 -3.62 3.13
C ALA A 54 0.67 -3.15 4.58
N TYR A 55 1.45 -2.09 4.80
CA TYR A 55 1.56 -1.40 6.07
C TYR A 55 0.91 -0.02 5.94
N ALA A 56 -0.20 0.21 6.63
CA ALA A 56 -0.93 1.47 6.54
C ALA A 56 -0.45 2.47 7.60
N SER A 57 -0.41 3.75 7.24
CA SER A 57 -0.20 4.85 8.20
C SER A 57 -1.40 4.99 9.13
N GLU A 58 -1.35 5.95 10.06
CA GLU A 58 -2.44 6.25 11.00
C GLU A 58 -3.80 6.55 10.32
N LEU A 59 -3.79 6.92 9.04
CA LEU A 59 -5.00 7.18 8.25
C LEU A 59 -5.58 5.92 7.59
N GLY A 60 -4.86 4.80 7.58
CA GLY A 60 -5.35 3.55 6.99
C GLY A 60 -5.36 3.53 5.44
N ILE A 61 -4.73 4.50 4.78
CA ILE A 61 -4.73 4.68 3.32
C ILE A 61 -3.32 4.45 2.76
N ILE A 62 -3.24 3.76 1.62
CA ILE A 62 -2.00 3.50 0.85
C ILE A 62 -2.25 4.04 -0.56
N GLU A 63 -1.55 5.10 -0.97
CA GLU A 63 -1.84 5.86 -2.20
C GLU A 63 -0.84 5.53 -3.34
N THR A 64 0.33 4.99 -3.00
CA THR A 64 1.44 4.70 -3.91
C THR A 64 2.16 3.40 -3.54
N LEU A 65 2.90 2.80 -4.49
CA LEU A 65 3.81 1.68 -4.23
C LEU A 65 4.91 2.03 -3.20
N ASP A 66 5.13 3.32 -2.99
CA ASP A 66 6.05 3.86 -2.01
C ASP A 66 5.47 3.93 -0.59
N ASP A 67 4.15 3.77 -0.43
CA ASP A 67 3.45 3.84 0.85
C ASP A 67 3.38 2.50 1.59
N PHE A 68 3.90 1.41 1.01
CA PHE A 68 3.92 0.10 1.67
C PHE A 68 4.92 0.01 2.83
N ILE A 69 5.94 0.88 2.85
CA ILE A 69 6.99 0.90 3.87
C ILE A 69 7.36 2.37 4.12
N GLY A 70 6.70 2.96 5.12
CA GLY A 70 6.92 4.33 5.59
C GLY A 70 7.75 4.41 6.87
N PHE A 71 7.99 5.63 7.34
CA PHE A 71 8.53 5.90 8.67
C PHE A 71 7.44 5.88 9.74
N GLY A 72 7.85 5.61 10.99
CA GLY A 72 7.01 5.75 12.17
C GLY A 72 7.78 6.47 13.29
N GLY A 73 7.11 7.42 13.95
CA GLY A 73 7.63 8.10 15.14
C GLY A 73 9.04 8.68 14.97
N GLU A 74 9.99 8.15 15.73
CA GLU A 74 11.41 8.56 15.80
C GLU A 74 12.23 8.38 14.51
N MET A 75 11.65 7.77 13.47
CA MET A 75 12.31 7.52 12.20
C MET A 75 12.28 8.72 11.24
N GLU A 76 11.45 9.73 11.49
CA GLU A 76 11.47 10.97 10.71
C GLU A 76 12.77 11.75 11.00
N PRO A 77 13.44 12.32 9.98
CA PRO A 77 14.62 13.14 10.20
C PRO A 77 14.27 14.38 11.03
N ASN A 78 15.22 14.82 11.86
CA ASN A 78 15.06 16.04 12.65
C ASN A 78 15.09 17.31 11.78
N SER A 79 15.61 17.20 10.56
CA SER A 79 15.60 18.25 9.55
C SER A 79 14.29 18.17 8.75
N ASN A 80 13.75 19.32 8.33
CA ASN A 80 12.69 19.36 7.32
C ASN A 80 13.27 19.20 5.89
N ASP A 81 14.40 18.50 5.75
CA ASP A 81 15.05 18.29 4.45
C ASP A 81 14.37 17.11 3.74
N ILE A 82 13.75 17.43 2.61
CA ILE A 82 13.01 16.47 1.79
C ILE A 82 13.97 15.44 1.17
N GLU A 83 15.16 15.85 0.73
CA GLU A 83 16.12 14.95 0.10
C GLU A 83 16.69 13.96 1.12
N GLU A 84 16.98 14.44 2.33
CA GLU A 84 17.42 13.57 3.44
C GLU A 84 16.34 12.55 3.79
N ARG A 85 15.08 12.99 3.88
CA ARG A 85 13.94 12.11 4.16
C ARG A 85 13.77 11.03 3.09
N GLU A 86 13.82 11.39 1.81
CA GLU A 86 13.69 10.45 0.69
C GLU A 86 14.83 9.42 0.67
N PHE A 87 16.07 9.87 0.94
CA PHE A 87 17.22 8.99 1.02
C PHE A 87 17.08 7.96 2.15
N LEU A 88 16.72 8.41 3.36
CA LEU A 88 16.54 7.54 4.51
C LEU A 88 15.38 6.56 4.28
N LEU A 89 14.28 7.02 3.67
CA LEU A 89 13.12 6.18 3.37
C LEU A 89 13.47 5.08 2.39
N THR A 90 14.29 5.39 1.39
CA THR A 90 14.83 4.41 0.44
C THR A 90 15.66 3.34 1.17
N LYS A 91 16.55 3.74 2.09
CA LYS A 91 17.34 2.77 2.89
C LYS A 91 16.46 1.89 3.76
N TRP A 92 15.40 2.46 4.34
CA TRP A 92 14.45 1.71 5.15
C TRP A 92 13.67 0.69 4.31
N LYS A 93 13.15 1.10 3.15
CA LYS A 93 12.50 0.23 2.17
C LYS A 93 13.36 -0.97 1.79
N ASP A 94 14.62 -0.72 1.44
CA ASP A 94 15.57 -1.78 1.08
C ASP A 94 15.78 -2.77 2.23
N LYS A 95 15.91 -2.26 3.46
CA LYS A 95 16.12 -3.07 4.66
C LYS A 95 14.90 -3.96 4.95
N CYS A 96 13.70 -3.40 4.93
CA CYS A 96 12.45 -4.11 5.13
C CYS A 96 12.26 -5.21 4.09
N ARG A 97 12.42 -4.88 2.80
CA ARG A 97 12.31 -5.87 1.71
C ARG A 97 13.28 -7.03 1.90
N LYS A 98 14.55 -6.74 2.21
CA LYS A 98 15.54 -7.78 2.48
C LYS A 98 15.12 -8.69 3.63
N LYS A 99 14.61 -8.10 4.74
CA LYS A 99 14.18 -8.87 5.91
C LYS A 99 12.97 -9.75 5.64
N ILE A 100 12.02 -9.27 4.84
CA ILE A 100 10.86 -10.06 4.40
C ILE A 100 11.32 -11.25 3.54
N SER A 101 12.25 -11.04 2.60
CA SER A 101 12.81 -12.12 1.77
C SER A 101 13.54 -13.18 2.61
N GLU A 102 14.39 -12.75 3.55
CA GLU A 102 15.08 -13.66 4.48
C GLU A 102 14.09 -14.52 5.26
N ALA A 103 13.05 -13.91 5.84
CA ALA A 103 12.02 -14.62 6.60
C ALA A 103 11.22 -15.62 5.72
N HIS A 104 10.91 -15.24 4.49
CA HIS A 104 10.23 -16.12 3.54
C HIS A 104 11.09 -17.36 3.20
N GLU A 105 12.39 -17.17 2.90
CA GLU A 105 13.31 -18.27 2.64
C GLU A 105 13.45 -19.22 3.84
N GLU A 106 13.55 -18.67 5.05
CA GLU A 106 13.60 -19.47 6.29
C GLU A 106 12.33 -20.32 6.46
N TYR A 107 11.15 -19.73 6.25
CA TYR A 107 9.89 -20.46 6.32
C TYR A 107 9.79 -21.58 5.27
N MET A 108 10.22 -21.32 4.03
CA MET A 108 10.15 -22.32 2.97
C MET A 108 11.08 -23.51 3.24
N LYS A 109 12.30 -23.26 3.75
CA LYS A 109 13.21 -24.32 4.24
C LYS A 109 12.57 -25.15 5.36
N PHE A 110 11.95 -24.48 6.34
CA PHE A 110 11.23 -25.15 7.42
C PHE A 110 10.09 -26.04 6.88
N LYS A 111 9.30 -25.54 5.95
CA LYS A 111 8.19 -26.27 5.32
C LYS A 111 8.66 -27.50 4.53
N GLU A 112 9.79 -27.41 3.82
CA GLU A 112 10.39 -28.55 3.12
C GLU A 112 10.87 -29.64 4.08
N ASN A 113 11.45 -29.24 5.22
CA ASN A 113 11.95 -30.17 6.23
C ASN A 113 10.84 -30.97 6.93
N ILE A 114 9.61 -30.45 7.01
CA ILE A 114 8.45 -31.18 7.56
C ILE A 114 7.89 -32.22 6.57
N LYS A 115 8.14 -32.05 5.26
CA LYS A 115 7.64 -32.98 4.23
C LYS A 115 8.52 -34.23 4.05
N LYS A 116 9.69 -34.27 4.68
CA LYS A 116 10.60 -35.43 4.71
C LYS A 116 10.33 -36.27 5.95
#